data_AF-A0A920NEC0-F1
#
_entry.id   AF-A0A920NEC0-F1
#
_cell.length_a   1.000
_cell.length_b   1.000
_cell.length_c   1.000
_cell.angle_alpha   90.00
_cell.angle_beta   90.00
_cell.angle_gamma   90.00
#
_symmetry.space_group_name_H-M   'P 1'
#
loop_
_entity.id
_entity.type
_entity.pdbx_description
1 polymer ?
#
loop_
_entity_poly.entity_id
_entity_poly.type
_entity_poly.pdbx_seq_one_letter_code
_entity_poly.pdbx_strand_id
1 'polypeptide(L)' 'MKSTGEVMGIDKDFGLAYAKSQMASQNSLPTKGLAFISLKDRHKNEGVDLAKKFK' A
#
# COMPACT_ATOMS: atom_id res chain seq x y z
N MET A 1 -13.35 10.08 -12.93
CA MET A 1 -13.25 9.29 -11.68
C MET A 1 -13.88 7.93 -11.92
N LYS A 2 -13.28 6.82 -11.47
CA LYS A 2 -13.78 5.45 -11.72
C LYS A 2 -14.21 4.70 -10.43
N SER A 3 -13.99 5.28 -9.25
CA SER A 3 -14.46 4.72 -7.98
C SER A 3 -15.98 4.84 -7.85
N THR A 4 -16.61 3.85 -7.24
CA THR A 4 -18.06 3.77 -7.02
C THR A 4 -18.45 3.95 -5.55
N GLY A 5 -17.48 3.95 -4.64
CA GLY A 5 -17.70 4.08 -3.20
C GLY A 5 -16.38 4.25 -2.45
N GLU A 6 -16.49 4.34 -1.12
CA GLU A 6 -15.38 4.58 -0.20
C GLU A 6 -15.56 3.80 1.10
N VAL A 7 -14.46 3.63 1.84
CA VAL A 7 -14.42 2.94 3.13
C VAL A 7 -13.54 3.72 4.10
N MET A 8 -13.75 3.52 5.40
CA MET A 8 -12.98 4.17 6.45
C MET A 8 -12.32 3.12 7.36
N GLY A 9 -11.01 3.24 7.55
CA GLY A 9 -10.27 2.49 8.56
C GLY A 9 -10.03 3.36 9.79
N ILE A 10 -10.33 2.85 10.98
CA ILE A 10 -10.18 3.60 12.25
C ILE A 10 -9.24 2.82 13.17
N ASP A 11 -8.16 3.49 13.58
CA ASP A 11 -7.26 3.03 14.63
C ASP A 11 -6.53 4.25 15.24
N LYS A 12 -5.93 4.06 16.42
CA LYS A 12 -5.06 5.06 17.05
C LYS A 12 -3.71 5.14 16.34
N ASP A 13 -3.27 4.03 15.74
CA ASP A 13 -2.07 3.98 14.90
C ASP A 13 -2.41 4.19 13.42
N PHE A 14 -1.65 5.05 12.75
CA PHE A 14 -1.89 5.36 11.33
C PHE A 14 -1.71 4.16 10.41
N GLY A 15 -0.68 3.34 10.66
CA GLY A 15 -0.40 2.16 9.85
C GLY A 15 -1.53 1.14 9.93
N LEU A 16 -2.04 0.90 11.15
CA LEU A 16 -3.20 0.04 11.38
C LEU A 16 -4.48 0.62 10.79
N ALA A 17 -4.72 1.93 10.93
CA ALA A 17 -5.89 2.58 10.34
C ALA A 17 -5.90 2.43 8.80
N TYR A 18 -4.73 2.62 8.16
CA TYR A 18 -4.59 2.42 6.73
C TYR A 18 -4.73 0.95 6.31
N ALA A 19 -4.14 0.02 7.05
CA ALA A 19 -4.30 -1.41 6.78
C ALA A 19 -5.78 -1.83 6.84
N LYS A 20 -6.53 -1.35 7.84
CA LYS A 20 -7.99 -1.60 7.94
C LYS A 20 -8.75 -1.04 6.75
N SER A 21 -8.41 0.15 6.24
CA SER A 21 -9.09 0.71 5.08
C SER A 21 -8.81 -0.09 3.79
N GLN A 22 -7.58 -0.58 3.61
CA GLN A 22 -7.24 -1.48 2.50
C GLN A 22 -7.99 -2.82 2.57
N MET A 23 -8.13 -3.39 3.78
CA MET A 23 -8.93 -4.61 3.97
C MET A 23 -10.41 -4.37 3.66
N ALA A 24 -10.98 -3.26 4.14
CA ALA A 24 -12.38 -2.91 3.90
C ALA A 24 -12.68 -2.62 2.43
N SER A 25 -11.72 -2.07 1.66
CA SER A 25 -11.85 -1.84 0.22
C SER A 25 -11.63 -3.11 -0.62
N GLN A 26 -11.52 -4.28 0.02
CA GLN A 26 -11.21 -5.56 -0.60
C GLN A 26 -9.86 -5.58 -1.33
N ASN A 27 -8.93 -4.70 -0.93
CA ASN A 27 -7.56 -4.62 -1.44
C ASN A 27 -6.55 -5.08 -0.37
N SER A 28 -6.84 -6.21 0.29
CA SER A 28 -5.97 -6.75 1.34
C SER A 28 -4.59 -7.11 0.75
N LEU A 29 -3.53 -6.54 1.32
CA LEU A 29 -2.17 -6.78 0.85
C LEU A 29 -1.60 -8.10 1.40
N PRO A 30 -0.88 -8.88 0.58
CA PRO A 30 -0.17 -10.06 1.05
C PRO A 30 0.98 -9.65 2.00
N THR A 31 1.17 -10.42 3.07
CA THR A 31 2.23 -10.16 4.07
C THR A 31 3.54 -10.88 3.77
N LYS A 32 3.57 -11.73 2.73
CA LYS A 32 4.75 -12.46 2.25
C LYS A 32 4.61 -12.75 0.76
N GLY A 33 5.74 -12.94 0.09
CA GLY A 33 5.79 -13.28 -1.35
C GLY A 33 6.79 -12.42 -2.10
N LEU A 34 6.61 -12.33 -3.42
CA LEU A 34 7.45 -11.54 -4.32
C LEU A 34 6.69 -10.28 -4.76
N ALA A 35 7.29 -9.10 -4.54
CA ALA A 35 6.77 -7.84 -5.03
C ALA A 35 7.44 -7.46 -6.35
N PHE A 36 6.65 -7.15 -7.38
CA PHE A 36 7.14 -6.62 -8.64
C PHE A 36 7.13 -5.08 -8.60
N ILE A 37 8.27 -4.45 -8.85
CA ILE A 37 8.43 -2.99 -8.81
C ILE A 37 8.94 -2.50 -10.16
N SER A 38 8.13 -1.68 -10.84
CA SER A 38 8.49 -1.01 -12.08
C SER A 38 8.06 0.45 -12.01
N LEU A 39 9.00 1.37 -12.22
CA LEU A 39 8.84 2.79 -11.92
C LEU A 39 9.32 3.65 -13.09
N LYS A 40 8.71 4.84 -13.24
CA LYS A 40 9.24 5.90 -14.10
C LYS A 40 10.56 6.42 -13.54
N ASP A 41 11.45 6.91 -14.41
CA ASP A 41 12.81 7.34 -14.03
C ASP A 41 12.86 8.28 -12.83
N ARG A 42 11.97 9.28 -12.80
CA ARG A 42 11.91 10.27 -11.71
C ARG A 42 11.64 9.67 -10.32
N HIS A 43 11.03 8.49 -10.24
CA HIS A 43 10.69 7.83 -8.97
C HIS A 43 11.66 6.70 -8.62
N LYS A 44 12.69 6.44 -9.43
CA LYS A 44 13.65 5.34 -9.18
C LYS A 44 14.35 5.49 -7.84
N ASN A 45 14.75 6.72 -7.48
CA ASN A 45 15.45 6.98 -6.22
C ASN A 45 14.56 6.62 -5.01
N GLU A 46 13.32 7.11 -4.97
CA GLU A 46 12.34 6.80 -3.92
C GLU A 46 11.98 5.30 -3.90
N GLY A 47 11.92 4.67 -5.08
CA GLY A 47 11.61 3.26 -5.25
C GLY A 47 12.66 2.32 -4.65
N VAL A 48 13.94 2.69 -4.72
CA VAL A 48 15.03 1.91 -4.12
C VAL A 48 14.88 1.87 -2.61
N ASP A 49 14.58 3.00 -1.98
CA ASP A 49 14.39 3.07 -0.52
C ASP A 49 13.14 2.32 -0.06
N LEU A 50 12.09 2.31 -0.88
CA LEU A 50 10.91 1.48 -0.66
C LEU A 50 11.24 -0.01 -0.77
N ALA A 51 11.97 -0.43 -1.81
CA ALA A 51 12.31 -1.83 -2.06
C ALA A 51 13.08 -2.45 -0.89
N LYS A 52 14.02 -1.70 -0.29
CA LYS A 52 14.81 -2.14 0.87
C LYS A 52 13.98 -2.39 2.14
N LYS A 53 12.75 -1.88 2.23
CA LYS A 53 11.86 -2.10 3.38
C LYS A 53 11.17 -3.47 3.34
N PHE A 54 11.05 -4.08 2.16
CA PHE A 54 10.56 -5.44 2.03
C PHE A 54 11.67 -6.40 2.49
N LYS A 55 11.33 -7.33 3.38
CA LYS A 55 12.23 -8.37 3.90
C LYS A 55 11.91 -9.72 3.28
#